data_AF-A0A9E2HG35-F1
#
_entry.id   AF-A0A9E2HG35-F1
#
_cell.length_a   1.000
_cell.length_b   1.000
_cell.length_c   1.000
_cell.angle_alpha   90.00
_cell.angle_beta   90.00
_cell.angle_gamma   90.00
#
_symmetry.space_group_name_H-M   'P 1'
#
loop_
_entity.id
_entity.type
_entity.pdbx_description
1 polymer ?
#
loop_
_entity_poly.entity_id
_entity_poly.type
_entity_poly.pdbx_seq_one_letter_code
_entity_poly.pdbx_strand_id
1 'polypeptide(L)'
;MPKSPVQAFPEVFVSTSETATAVSRAVSQNELRQIGSKLYTRNLVDPPEQIVGRHLWTLIGAYIPGALIADRTAIENKPATDGSVFVVSDRKRDIALPGVTIRTRRGAPSQPTDLPFVGNLFLSSTARAYLDNMAPSRRRYGDVTRTLTRGEIETHLDTLIRRGGDEAANRLRDEARRIAPMIGREEECESLERVIGALLGTRDEPLVTDQARARRSGFPFDPERLARFERLHRELRSTAPVIRPTAERTPQGRSSLAFFEAYFSNFIEGTEFEVSEAADIVFRNVIPRDRPSDAHDVLGTWRLVSDPVEMAKTPRDAPEFFDLLKRRHAALMAARPDKNPGAFKQEANRAGQTTFVDPAHVEGTLTRGLELYNSLETPFAKAVYMMFLVSEVHPFTDGNGRIGRIMMNAELVAAGEERVIIPTIFRSNYLAGLKVLSNSDNPNTLIRSLDFAQKWVAAVPWVDLGATQRVLEGCNAFLDPAEADERGIRLRLPETF
;
A
#
# COMPACT_ATOMS: atom_id res chain seq x y z
N MET A 1 -50.00 -25.50 -17.09
CA MET A 1 -50.18 -24.03 -17.06
C MET A 1 -49.21 -23.42 -18.04
N PRO A 2 -49.61 -22.50 -18.93
CA PRO A 2 -48.63 -21.81 -19.77
C PRO A 2 -47.66 -21.06 -18.85
N LYS A 3 -46.35 -21.25 -19.03
CA LYS A 3 -45.33 -20.51 -18.29
C LYS A 3 -45.63 -19.02 -18.47
N SER A 4 -45.79 -18.28 -17.36
CA SER A 4 -45.95 -16.83 -17.40
C SER A 4 -44.83 -16.26 -18.29
N PRO A 5 -45.13 -15.50 -19.36
CA PRO A 5 -44.12 -15.01 -20.31
C PRO A 5 -43.04 -14.15 -19.62
N VAL A 6 -43.32 -13.73 -18.39
CA VAL A 6 -42.51 -12.90 -17.52
C VAL A 6 -41.37 -13.67 -16.85
N GLN A 7 -41.42 -15.01 -16.79
CA GLN A 7 -40.31 -15.84 -16.26
C GLN A 7 -39.04 -15.75 -17.11
N ALA A 8 -39.17 -15.40 -18.40
CA ALA A 8 -38.05 -15.23 -19.31
C ALA A 8 -37.38 -13.84 -19.20
N PHE A 9 -37.98 -12.90 -18.46
CA PHE A 9 -37.40 -11.58 -18.29
C PHE A 9 -36.16 -11.61 -17.39
N PRO A 10 -35.21 -10.67 -17.57
CA PRO A 10 -34.11 -10.46 -16.65
C PRO A 10 -34.59 -10.20 -15.21
N GLU A 11 -33.69 -10.26 -14.22
CA GLU A 11 -34.03 -9.94 -12.83
C GLU A 11 -34.61 -8.53 -12.71
N VAL A 12 -34.05 -7.56 -13.45
CA VAL A 12 -34.53 -6.19 -13.54
C VAL A 12 -34.54 -5.72 -14.99
N PHE A 13 -35.58 -5.01 -15.41
CA PHE A 13 -35.74 -4.59 -16.81
C PHE A 13 -36.64 -3.36 -16.94
N VAL A 14 -36.50 -2.67 -18.07
CA VAL A 14 -37.35 -1.52 -18.45
C VAL A 14 -38.49 -2.02 -19.33
N SER A 15 -39.73 -1.72 -18.94
CA SER A 15 -40.93 -2.08 -19.72
C SER A 15 -41.06 -1.21 -20.97
N THR A 16 -41.34 -1.87 -22.09
CA THR A 16 -41.69 -1.27 -23.39
C THR A 16 -43.21 -1.28 -23.59
N SER A 17 -43.69 -0.58 -24.63
CA SER A 17 -45.12 -0.58 -25.01
C SER A 17 -45.64 -1.98 -25.31
N GLU A 18 -44.80 -2.85 -25.89
CA GLU A 18 -45.12 -4.24 -26.24
C GLU A 18 -45.25 -5.14 -25.01
N THR A 19 -44.48 -4.87 -23.96
CA THR A 19 -44.44 -5.69 -22.73
C THR A 19 -45.38 -5.17 -21.64
N ALA A 20 -45.92 -3.95 -21.79
CA ALA A 20 -46.68 -3.24 -20.75
C ALA A 20 -47.87 -4.04 -20.20
N THR A 21 -48.66 -4.70 -21.06
CA THR A 21 -49.82 -5.47 -20.63
C THR A 21 -49.43 -6.71 -19.82
N ALA A 22 -48.40 -7.44 -20.26
CA ALA A 22 -47.90 -8.61 -19.56
C ALA A 22 -47.27 -8.24 -18.20
N VAL A 23 -46.50 -7.15 -18.17
CA VAL A 23 -45.89 -6.62 -16.95
C VAL A 23 -46.95 -6.17 -15.95
N SER A 24 -47.96 -5.41 -16.39
CA SER A 24 -49.06 -4.95 -15.52
C SER A 24 -49.81 -6.11 -14.88
N ARG A 25 -50.07 -7.19 -15.65
CA ARG A 25 -50.69 -8.41 -15.13
C ARG A 25 -49.81 -9.14 -14.11
N ALA A 26 -48.50 -9.25 -14.37
CA ALA A 26 -47.59 -9.90 -13.42
C ALA A 26 -47.38 -9.08 -12.14
N VAL A 27 -47.43 -7.75 -12.22
CA VAL A 27 -47.43 -6.89 -11.02
C VAL A 27 -48.69 -7.11 -10.19
N SER A 28 -49.87 -7.19 -10.79
CA SER A 28 -51.12 -7.46 -10.03
C SER A 28 -51.17 -8.88 -9.45
N GLN A 29 -50.40 -9.82 -10.01
CA GLN A 29 -50.23 -11.18 -9.49
C GLN A 29 -49.09 -11.30 -8.46
N ASN A 30 -48.45 -10.21 -8.05
CA ASN A 30 -47.27 -10.19 -7.18
C ASN A 30 -46.09 -11.04 -7.72
N GLU A 31 -45.98 -11.23 -9.03
CA GLU A 31 -44.81 -11.86 -9.68
C GLU A 31 -43.70 -10.83 -9.99
N LEU A 32 -44.06 -9.55 -10.06
CA LEU A 32 -43.17 -8.43 -10.31
C LEU A 32 -43.43 -7.28 -9.33
N ARG A 33 -42.38 -6.50 -9.08
CA ARG A 33 -42.46 -5.24 -8.34
C ARG A 33 -41.97 -4.09 -9.21
N GLN A 34 -42.71 -2.98 -9.22
CA GLN A 34 -42.23 -1.74 -9.80
C GLN A 34 -41.28 -1.04 -8.82
N ILE A 35 -40.09 -0.67 -9.31
CA ILE A 35 -39.05 -0.01 -8.50
C ILE A 35 -38.61 1.34 -9.08
N GLY A 36 -39.22 1.78 -10.18
CA GLY A 36 -38.92 3.07 -10.81
C GLY A 36 -39.79 3.36 -12.03
N SER A 37 -39.51 4.46 -12.72
CA SER A 37 -40.25 4.84 -13.92
C SER A 37 -40.03 3.83 -15.04
N LYS A 38 -41.05 3.03 -15.35
CA LYS A 38 -40.97 1.88 -16.26
C LYS A 38 -39.97 0.79 -15.83
N LEU A 39 -39.45 0.82 -14.60
CA LEU A 39 -38.49 -0.15 -14.08
C LEU A 39 -39.19 -1.20 -13.22
N TYR A 40 -38.99 -2.47 -13.55
CA TYR A 40 -39.60 -3.58 -12.86
C TYR A 40 -38.56 -4.64 -12.52
N THR A 41 -38.80 -5.39 -11.44
CA THR A 41 -37.95 -6.50 -11.01
C THR A 41 -38.77 -7.72 -10.61
N ARG A 42 -38.19 -8.90 -10.84
CA ARG A 42 -38.66 -10.20 -10.31
C ARG A 42 -38.17 -10.46 -8.88
N ASN A 43 -37.21 -9.69 -8.39
CA ASN A 43 -36.71 -9.80 -7.03
C ASN A 43 -37.60 -8.99 -6.10
N LEU A 44 -38.44 -9.69 -5.34
CA LEU A 44 -39.42 -9.09 -4.43
C LEU A 44 -38.85 -8.86 -3.02
N VAL A 45 -37.63 -9.32 -2.76
CA VAL A 45 -37.04 -9.41 -1.42
C VAL A 45 -36.00 -8.31 -1.21
N ASP A 46 -35.04 -8.18 -2.13
CA ASP A 46 -33.92 -7.28 -1.97
C ASP A 46 -34.34 -5.79 -2.04
N PRO A 47 -33.63 -4.89 -1.34
CA PRO A 47 -33.83 -3.45 -1.48
C PRO A 47 -33.61 -2.97 -2.93
N PRO A 48 -34.48 -2.10 -3.48
CA PRO A 48 -34.38 -1.62 -4.86
C PRO A 48 -33.01 -1.04 -5.24
N GLU A 49 -32.36 -0.34 -4.31
CA GLU A 49 -31.05 0.29 -4.52
C GLU A 49 -29.95 -0.75 -4.78
N GLN A 50 -30.01 -1.90 -4.10
CA GLN A 50 -29.05 -2.99 -4.31
C GLN A 50 -29.26 -3.70 -5.65
N ILE A 51 -30.52 -3.84 -6.08
CA ILE A 51 -30.87 -4.41 -7.38
C ILE A 51 -30.41 -3.47 -8.50
N VAL A 52 -30.66 -2.17 -8.37
CA VAL A 52 -30.20 -1.16 -9.33
C VAL A 52 -28.68 -1.13 -9.39
N GLY A 53 -28.00 -1.13 -8.24
CA GLY A 53 -26.54 -1.07 -8.16
C GLY A 53 -25.84 -2.22 -8.91
N ARG A 54 -26.30 -3.47 -8.72
CA ARG A 54 -25.69 -4.65 -9.38
C ARG A 54 -25.97 -4.74 -10.89
N HIS A 55 -27.01 -4.05 -11.39
CA HIS A 55 -27.42 -4.04 -12.80
C HIS A 55 -27.21 -2.68 -13.48
N LEU A 56 -26.48 -1.77 -12.84
CA LEU A 56 -26.41 -0.35 -13.18
C LEU A 56 -26.15 -0.08 -14.67
N TRP A 57 -25.07 -0.64 -15.22
CA TRP A 57 -24.64 -0.34 -16.58
C TRP A 57 -25.64 -0.85 -17.63
N THR A 58 -26.17 -2.06 -17.42
CA THR A 58 -27.22 -2.62 -18.29
C THR A 58 -28.50 -1.78 -18.24
N LEU A 59 -28.86 -1.25 -17.06
CA LEU A 59 -30.01 -0.37 -16.90
C LEU A 59 -29.81 0.97 -17.61
N ILE A 60 -28.63 1.58 -17.49
CA ILE A 60 -28.31 2.81 -18.24
C ILE A 60 -28.48 2.56 -19.74
N GLY A 61 -27.97 1.44 -20.24
CA GLY A 61 -28.13 0.99 -21.63
C GLY A 61 -29.59 0.80 -22.05
N ALA A 62 -30.42 0.22 -21.19
CA ALA A 62 -31.84 0.04 -21.45
C ALA A 62 -32.62 1.37 -21.50
N TYR A 63 -32.23 2.34 -20.68
CA TYR A 63 -32.85 3.67 -20.65
C TYR A 63 -32.36 4.61 -21.75
N ILE A 64 -31.08 4.51 -22.10
CA ILE A 64 -30.40 5.41 -23.04
C ILE A 64 -29.41 4.60 -23.91
N PRO A 65 -29.93 3.80 -24.88
CA PRO A 65 -29.07 3.02 -25.77
C PRO A 65 -28.10 3.93 -26.54
N GLY A 66 -26.85 3.51 -26.67
CA GLY A 66 -25.80 4.26 -27.36
C GLY A 66 -25.23 5.44 -26.57
N ALA A 67 -25.63 5.64 -25.31
CA ALA A 67 -25.04 6.67 -24.46
C ALA A 67 -23.55 6.40 -24.18
N LEU A 68 -22.79 7.48 -24.04
CA LEU A 68 -21.38 7.44 -23.69
C LEU A 68 -21.19 7.78 -22.21
N ILE A 69 -20.58 6.88 -21.45
CA ILE A 69 -20.13 7.12 -20.08
C ILE A 69 -18.95 8.08 -20.13
N ALA A 70 -19.09 9.26 -19.52
CA ALA A 70 -18.17 10.38 -19.68
C ALA A 70 -17.89 11.07 -18.34
N ASP A 71 -17.07 12.12 -18.40
CA ASP A 71 -16.78 13.00 -17.26
C ASP A 71 -16.19 12.26 -16.06
N ARG A 72 -16.51 12.66 -14.82
CA ARG A 72 -16.06 12.01 -13.59
C ARG A 72 -16.27 10.48 -13.64
N THR A 73 -17.42 10.04 -14.11
CA THR A 73 -17.78 8.61 -14.09
C THR A 73 -16.88 7.77 -14.98
N ALA A 74 -16.36 8.31 -16.09
CA ALA A 74 -15.41 7.60 -16.94
C ALA A 74 -14.01 7.44 -16.31
N ILE A 75 -13.57 8.38 -15.47
CA ILE A 75 -12.28 8.27 -14.75
C ILE A 75 -12.44 7.38 -13.52
N GLU A 76 -13.50 7.59 -12.73
CA GLU A 76 -13.72 6.86 -11.48
C GLU A 76 -14.23 5.43 -11.70
N ASN A 77 -14.82 5.13 -12.87
CA ASN A 77 -15.43 3.85 -13.22
C ASN A 77 -16.49 3.35 -12.23
N LYS A 78 -17.16 4.29 -11.56
CA LYS A 78 -18.23 4.05 -10.58
C LYS A 78 -19.15 5.28 -10.48
N PRO A 79 -20.35 5.14 -9.88
CA PRO A 79 -21.15 6.28 -9.48
C PRO A 79 -20.38 7.22 -8.55
N ALA A 80 -20.67 8.51 -8.64
CA ALA A 80 -20.21 9.51 -7.67
C ALA A 80 -20.76 9.20 -6.26
N THR A 81 -20.22 9.90 -5.25
CA THR A 81 -20.60 9.68 -3.84
C THR A 81 -22.08 9.94 -3.53
N ASP A 82 -22.75 10.76 -4.34
CA ASP A 82 -24.20 11.03 -4.26
C ASP A 82 -25.04 10.07 -5.13
N GLY A 83 -24.41 9.07 -5.76
CA GLY A 83 -25.06 8.14 -6.70
C GLY A 83 -25.19 8.69 -8.12
N SER A 84 -24.64 9.86 -8.45
CA SER A 84 -24.70 10.41 -9.81
C SER A 84 -23.83 9.61 -10.80
N VAL A 85 -24.38 9.33 -11.99
CA VAL A 85 -23.66 8.75 -13.13
C VAL A 85 -23.80 9.68 -14.33
N PHE A 86 -22.68 10.17 -14.85
CA PHE A 86 -22.67 11.16 -15.93
C PHE A 86 -22.51 10.50 -17.29
N VAL A 87 -23.44 10.80 -18.20
CA VAL A 87 -23.44 10.27 -19.57
C VAL A 87 -23.71 11.36 -20.60
N VAL A 88 -23.08 11.23 -21.77
CA VAL A 88 -23.39 12.01 -22.96
C VAL A 88 -24.51 11.31 -23.74
N SER A 89 -25.61 12.03 -23.98
CA SER A 89 -26.73 11.58 -24.79
C SER A 89 -27.59 12.77 -25.26
N ASP A 90 -28.46 12.54 -26.25
CA ASP A 90 -29.43 13.55 -26.71
C ASP A 90 -30.63 13.73 -25.77
N ARG A 91 -30.74 12.89 -24.74
CA ARG A 91 -31.81 12.94 -23.75
C ARG A 91 -31.73 14.23 -22.94
N LYS A 92 -32.87 14.91 -22.78
CA LYS A 92 -32.97 16.22 -22.10
C LYS A 92 -33.13 16.14 -20.59
N ARG A 93 -33.56 15.00 -20.05
CA ARG A 93 -33.93 14.85 -18.63
C ARG A 93 -33.17 13.70 -18.00
N ASP A 94 -32.63 13.99 -16.82
CA ASP A 94 -32.03 13.02 -15.92
C ASP A 94 -33.03 11.90 -15.57
N ILE A 95 -32.50 10.76 -15.17
CA ILE A 95 -33.28 9.58 -14.77
C ILE A 95 -32.91 9.25 -13.33
N ALA A 96 -33.86 9.48 -12.42
CA ALA A 96 -33.73 9.05 -11.04
C ALA A 96 -34.15 7.58 -10.92
N LEU A 97 -33.22 6.75 -10.43
CA LEU A 97 -33.42 5.37 -10.05
C LEU A 97 -33.16 5.23 -8.53
N PRO A 98 -33.67 4.18 -7.87
CA PRO A 98 -33.29 3.89 -6.49
C PRO A 98 -31.75 3.89 -6.31
N GLY A 99 -31.25 4.80 -5.48
CA GLY A 99 -29.83 4.92 -5.14
C GLY A 99 -28.91 5.53 -6.21
N VAL A 100 -29.41 5.81 -7.42
CA VAL A 100 -28.58 6.31 -8.54
C VAL A 100 -29.35 7.34 -9.36
N THR A 101 -28.68 8.41 -9.76
CA THR A 101 -29.22 9.36 -10.74
C THR A 101 -28.37 9.36 -12.02
N ILE A 102 -28.97 8.97 -13.14
CA ILE A 102 -28.34 9.07 -14.46
C ILE A 102 -28.46 10.53 -14.92
N ARG A 103 -27.33 11.25 -14.83
CA ARG A 103 -27.19 12.65 -15.20
C ARG A 103 -26.84 12.74 -16.69
N THR A 104 -27.72 13.34 -17.46
CA THR A 104 -27.58 13.41 -18.93
C THR A 104 -27.10 14.78 -19.37
N ARG A 105 -26.17 14.81 -20.33
CA ARG A 105 -25.79 16.05 -21.02
C ARG A 105 -25.61 15.83 -22.51
N ARG A 106 -25.71 16.92 -23.28
CA ARG A 106 -25.29 16.94 -24.68
C ARG A 106 -23.77 17.02 -24.79
N GLY A 107 -23.24 16.53 -25.90
CA GLY A 107 -21.82 16.52 -26.22
C GLY A 107 -21.58 15.82 -27.55
N ALA A 108 -20.31 15.75 -27.97
CA ALA A 108 -19.93 14.99 -29.15
C ALA A 108 -20.36 13.51 -29.02
N PRO A 109 -20.74 12.85 -30.12
CA PRO A 109 -21.02 11.41 -30.10
C PRO A 109 -19.75 10.61 -29.77
N SER A 110 -19.90 9.30 -29.54
CA SER A 110 -18.78 8.37 -29.36
C SER A 110 -17.79 8.46 -30.53
N GLN A 111 -16.50 8.50 -30.22
CA GLN A 111 -15.41 8.50 -31.20
C GLN A 111 -14.85 7.08 -31.37
N PRO A 112 -14.10 6.78 -32.45
CA PRO A 112 -13.51 5.46 -32.68
C PRO A 112 -12.54 4.99 -31.58
N THR A 113 -11.96 5.90 -30.81
CA THR A 113 -11.09 5.57 -29.67
C THR A 113 -11.86 5.21 -28.40
N ASP A 114 -13.15 5.55 -28.32
CA ASP A 114 -14.00 5.20 -27.18
C ASP A 114 -14.36 3.71 -27.24
N LEU A 115 -14.54 3.09 -26.08
CA LEU A 115 -14.66 1.64 -25.96
C LEU A 115 -16.13 1.20 -25.96
N PRO A 116 -16.53 0.21 -26.77
CA PRO A 116 -17.81 -0.46 -26.59
C PRO A 116 -17.93 -1.02 -25.17
N PHE A 117 -19.10 -0.85 -24.56
CA PHE A 117 -19.36 -1.21 -23.18
C PHE A 117 -20.69 -1.96 -23.04
N VAL A 118 -20.88 -2.61 -21.90
CA VAL A 118 -22.07 -3.43 -21.63
C VAL A 118 -23.36 -2.61 -21.76
N GLY A 119 -24.43 -3.26 -22.25
CA GLY A 119 -25.74 -2.62 -22.40
C GLY A 119 -25.87 -1.72 -23.63
N ASN A 120 -25.06 -1.93 -24.68
CA ASN A 120 -25.02 -1.05 -25.85
C ASN A 120 -24.65 0.39 -25.46
N LEU A 121 -23.69 0.51 -24.54
CA LEU A 121 -23.09 1.78 -24.13
C LEU A 121 -21.71 1.92 -24.73
N PHE A 122 -21.17 3.13 -24.63
CA PHE A 122 -19.76 3.40 -24.87
C PHE A 122 -19.13 3.94 -23.59
N LEU A 123 -17.83 3.69 -23.39
CA LEU A 123 -17.01 4.28 -22.33
C LEU A 123 -15.98 5.21 -22.98
N SER A 124 -15.89 6.45 -22.51
CA SER A 124 -14.89 7.40 -22.99
C SER A 124 -13.49 6.80 -22.90
N SER A 125 -12.72 6.96 -23.97
CA SER A 125 -11.26 6.77 -23.95
C SER A 125 -10.62 7.60 -22.85
N THR A 126 -9.46 7.15 -22.35
CA THR A 126 -8.74 7.84 -21.27
C THR A 126 -8.52 9.31 -21.59
N ALA A 127 -8.03 9.62 -22.79
CA ALA A 127 -7.82 10.99 -23.26
C ALA A 127 -9.11 11.82 -23.25
N ARG A 128 -10.20 11.30 -23.82
CA ARG A 128 -11.51 11.96 -23.80
C ARG A 128 -12.01 12.20 -22.38
N ALA A 129 -11.87 11.21 -21.49
CA ALA A 129 -12.30 11.30 -20.11
C ALA A 129 -11.57 12.45 -19.38
N TYR A 130 -10.26 12.62 -19.57
CA TYR A 130 -9.54 13.77 -19.03
C TYR A 130 -10.01 15.10 -19.62
N LEU A 131 -10.14 15.20 -20.95
CA LEU A 131 -10.63 16.42 -21.60
C LEU A 131 -12.02 16.85 -21.11
N ASP A 132 -12.94 15.89 -20.97
CA ASP A 132 -14.28 16.14 -20.46
C ASP A 132 -14.29 16.61 -18.99
N ASN A 133 -13.29 16.20 -18.20
CA ASN A 133 -13.09 16.63 -16.80
C ASN A 133 -12.35 17.98 -16.66
N MET A 134 -11.61 18.41 -17.68
CA MET A 134 -11.02 19.75 -17.70
C MET A 134 -12.05 20.84 -18.01
N ALA A 135 -13.23 20.45 -18.51
CA ALA A 135 -14.29 21.38 -18.86
C ALA A 135 -14.85 22.10 -17.62
N PRO A 136 -15.23 23.39 -17.74
CA PRO A 136 -15.93 24.09 -16.67
C PRO A 136 -17.21 23.36 -16.27
N SER A 137 -17.43 23.23 -14.97
CA SER A 137 -18.64 22.65 -14.41
C SER A 137 -19.12 23.50 -13.24
N ARG A 138 -20.39 23.93 -13.29
CA ARG A 138 -21.00 24.70 -12.20
C ARG A 138 -21.65 23.75 -11.22
N ARG A 139 -21.31 23.90 -9.94
CA ARG A 139 -21.94 23.18 -8.83
C ARG A 139 -23.38 23.69 -8.68
N ARG A 140 -24.38 22.81 -8.81
CA ARG A 140 -25.70 23.09 -8.22
C ARG A 140 -25.60 22.79 -6.72
N TYR A 141 -26.20 23.64 -5.90
CA TYR A 141 -26.14 23.53 -4.45
C TYR A 141 -26.56 22.11 -4.00
N GLY A 142 -25.66 21.39 -3.32
CA GLY A 142 -25.90 20.04 -2.80
C GLY A 142 -25.40 18.86 -3.66
N ASP A 143 -25.22 19.03 -4.98
CA ASP A 143 -24.86 17.93 -5.89
C ASP A 143 -23.33 17.80 -6.12
N VAL A 144 -22.87 16.58 -6.42
CA VAL A 144 -21.50 16.34 -6.90
C VAL A 144 -21.32 16.95 -8.29
N THR A 145 -20.17 17.56 -8.55
CA THR A 145 -19.88 18.13 -9.87
C THR A 145 -19.67 17.04 -10.89
N ARG A 146 -20.18 17.28 -12.11
CA ARG A 146 -19.95 16.42 -13.28
C ARG A 146 -18.48 16.12 -13.53
N THR A 147 -17.63 17.13 -13.33
CA THR A 147 -16.18 17.03 -13.54
C THR A 147 -15.43 16.89 -12.22
N LEU A 148 -14.26 16.28 -12.30
CA LEU A 148 -13.28 16.26 -11.23
C LEU A 148 -12.77 17.68 -10.92
N THR A 149 -12.47 17.91 -9.65
CA THR A 149 -11.74 19.10 -9.20
C THR A 149 -10.30 19.05 -9.69
N ARG A 150 -9.62 20.21 -9.69
CA ARG A 150 -8.20 20.28 -10.05
C ARG A 150 -7.34 19.30 -9.25
N GLY A 151 -7.60 19.18 -7.94
CA GLY A 151 -6.84 18.26 -7.08
C GLY A 151 -7.09 16.79 -7.38
N GLU A 152 -8.33 16.40 -7.69
CA GLU A 152 -8.64 15.04 -8.14
C GLU A 152 -7.93 14.73 -9.48
N ILE A 153 -7.93 15.67 -10.44
CA ILE A 153 -7.23 15.49 -11.71
C ILE A 153 -5.72 15.31 -11.49
N GLU A 154 -5.09 16.16 -10.67
CA GLU A 154 -3.68 16.02 -10.33
C GLU A 154 -3.37 14.67 -9.67
N THR A 155 -4.22 14.20 -8.76
CA THR A 155 -4.06 12.89 -8.09
C THR A 155 -4.17 11.72 -9.08
N HIS A 156 -5.11 11.80 -10.02
CA HIS A 156 -5.30 10.79 -11.06
C HIS A 156 -4.12 10.78 -12.06
N LEU A 157 -3.64 11.96 -12.46
CA LEU A 157 -2.46 12.09 -13.34
C LEU A 157 -1.18 11.59 -12.64
N ASP A 158 -0.98 11.95 -11.37
CA ASP A 158 0.14 11.41 -10.59
C ASP A 158 0.10 9.88 -10.54
N THR A 159 -1.07 9.31 -10.27
CA THR A 159 -1.25 7.84 -10.25
C THR A 159 -0.94 7.21 -11.60
N LEU A 160 -1.33 7.85 -12.71
CA LEU A 160 -1.02 7.40 -14.06
C LEU A 160 0.49 7.42 -14.31
N ILE A 161 1.19 8.48 -13.91
CA ILE A 161 2.65 8.61 -14.03
C ILE A 161 3.35 7.57 -13.14
N ARG A 162 2.88 7.35 -11.90
CA ARG A 162 3.46 6.32 -11.00
C ARG A 162 3.40 4.91 -11.59
N ARG A 163 2.32 4.59 -12.32
CA ARG A 163 2.11 3.24 -12.87
C ARG A 163 2.79 3.01 -14.22
N GLY A 164 2.91 4.06 -15.03
CA GLY A 164 3.37 3.93 -16.43
C GLY A 164 4.50 4.87 -16.83
N GLY A 165 5.11 5.56 -15.87
CA GLY A 165 6.17 6.53 -16.07
C GLY A 165 5.73 7.77 -16.85
N ASP A 166 6.70 8.61 -17.18
CA ASP A 166 6.51 9.81 -17.98
C ASP A 166 5.94 9.48 -19.38
N GLU A 167 6.26 8.31 -19.92
CA GLU A 167 5.71 7.84 -21.19
C GLU A 167 4.19 7.71 -21.16
N ALA A 168 3.59 7.26 -20.05
CA ALA A 168 2.14 7.17 -19.95
C ALA A 168 1.49 8.54 -20.00
N ALA A 169 2.08 9.55 -19.35
CA ALA A 169 1.60 10.92 -19.42
C ALA A 169 1.79 11.53 -20.82
N ASN A 170 2.91 11.22 -21.49
CA ASN A 170 3.15 11.66 -22.86
C ASN A 170 2.15 11.02 -23.85
N ARG A 171 1.87 9.72 -23.72
CA ARG A 171 0.82 9.04 -24.53
C ARG A 171 -0.54 9.67 -24.31
N LEU A 172 -0.94 9.92 -23.06
CA LEU A 172 -2.18 10.62 -22.74
C LEU A 172 -2.24 11.99 -23.42
N ARG A 173 -1.15 12.75 -23.36
CA ARG A 173 -1.05 14.07 -23.98
C ARG A 173 -1.24 14.00 -25.50
N ASP A 174 -0.57 13.06 -26.17
CA ASP A 174 -0.64 12.94 -27.62
C ASP A 174 -1.99 12.42 -28.11
N GLU A 175 -2.63 11.52 -27.36
CA GLU A 175 -4.01 11.10 -27.61
C GLU A 175 -5.01 12.23 -27.39
N ALA A 176 -4.84 13.02 -26.33
CA ALA A 176 -5.66 14.20 -26.05
C ALA A 176 -5.62 15.21 -27.19
N ARG A 177 -4.43 15.52 -27.73
CA ARG A 177 -4.25 16.39 -28.90
C ARG A 177 -4.99 15.89 -30.13
N ARG A 178 -4.98 14.58 -30.36
CA ARG A 178 -5.63 13.97 -31.52
C ARG A 178 -7.15 14.05 -31.44
N ILE A 179 -7.72 13.79 -30.26
CA ILE A 179 -9.18 13.72 -30.09
C ILE A 179 -9.81 15.10 -29.84
N ALA A 180 -9.09 16.05 -29.24
CA ALA A 180 -9.66 17.34 -28.84
C ALA A 180 -10.42 18.08 -29.97
N PRO A 181 -9.91 18.18 -31.21
CA PRO A 181 -10.64 18.82 -32.32
C PRO A 181 -11.90 18.06 -32.74
N MET A 182 -11.94 16.74 -32.55
CA MET A 182 -13.08 15.90 -32.92
C MET A 182 -14.26 16.08 -31.96
N ILE A 183 -14.00 16.54 -30.74
CA ILE A 183 -15.00 16.70 -29.68
C ILE A 183 -15.18 18.14 -29.20
N GLY A 184 -14.46 19.10 -29.80
CA GLY A 184 -14.51 20.53 -29.45
C GLY A 184 -13.96 20.83 -28.05
N ARG A 185 -12.75 20.31 -27.74
CA ARG A 185 -12.09 20.39 -26.43
C ARG A 185 -10.65 20.91 -26.50
N GLU A 186 -10.36 21.77 -27.47
CA GLU A 186 -9.02 22.28 -27.74
C GLU A 186 -8.48 23.10 -26.55
N GLU A 187 -9.29 23.99 -25.98
CA GLU A 187 -8.92 24.78 -24.79
C GLU A 187 -8.67 23.88 -23.57
N GLU A 188 -9.52 22.87 -23.36
CA GLU A 188 -9.34 21.88 -22.31
C GLU A 188 -8.06 21.04 -22.49
N CYS A 189 -7.69 20.75 -23.75
CA CYS A 189 -6.45 20.05 -24.08
C CYS A 189 -5.23 20.89 -23.70
N GLU A 190 -5.22 22.19 -24.03
CA GLU A 190 -4.15 23.09 -23.62
C GLU A 190 -4.01 23.18 -22.10
N SER A 191 -5.14 23.20 -21.39
CA SER A 191 -5.16 23.19 -19.92
C SER A 191 -4.59 21.88 -19.36
N LEU A 192 -5.00 20.73 -19.90
CA LEU A 192 -4.49 19.41 -19.51
C LEU A 192 -2.96 19.31 -19.74
N GLU A 193 -2.49 19.82 -20.87
CA GLU A 193 -1.07 19.87 -21.22
C GLU A 193 -0.26 20.69 -20.22
N ARG A 194 -0.80 21.80 -19.71
CA ARG A 194 -0.14 22.58 -18.67
C ARG A 194 0.00 21.79 -17.36
N VAL A 195 -1.03 21.05 -16.95
CA VAL A 195 -0.97 20.21 -15.74
C VAL A 195 0.05 19.10 -15.90
N ILE A 196 -0.01 18.35 -17.01
CA ILE A 196 0.94 17.28 -17.31
C ILE A 196 2.35 17.86 -17.36
N GLY A 197 2.53 19.00 -18.04
CA GLY A 197 3.82 19.67 -18.14
C GLY A 197 4.40 20.03 -16.76
N ALA A 198 3.59 20.55 -15.83
CA ALA A 198 4.05 20.86 -14.48
C ALA A 198 4.31 19.63 -13.62
N LEU A 199 3.52 18.57 -13.75
CA LEU A 199 3.79 17.29 -13.09
C LEU A 199 5.11 16.67 -13.56
N LEU A 200 5.48 16.87 -14.83
CA LEU A 200 6.75 16.44 -15.41
C LEU A 200 7.89 17.46 -15.22
N GLY A 201 7.66 18.56 -14.50
CA GLY A 201 8.67 19.60 -14.26
C GLY A 201 9.06 20.44 -15.50
N THR A 202 8.32 20.33 -16.61
CA THR A 202 8.60 21.01 -17.89
C THR A 202 7.86 22.34 -18.04
N ARG A 203 6.92 22.66 -17.16
CA ARG A 203 6.14 23.91 -17.17
C ARG A 203 5.96 24.43 -15.75
N ASP A 204 5.88 25.76 -15.63
CA ASP A 204 5.53 26.43 -14.37
C ASP A 204 4.03 26.70 -14.33
N GLU A 205 3.26 25.68 -13.96
CA GLU A 205 1.83 25.77 -13.67
C GLU A 205 1.62 25.48 -12.18
N PRO A 206 0.78 26.26 -11.46
CA PRO A 206 0.45 25.98 -10.07
C PRO A 206 -0.19 24.60 -9.89
N LEU A 207 0.35 23.84 -8.94
CA LEU A 207 -0.16 22.53 -8.52
C LEU A 207 -0.78 22.67 -7.14
N VAL A 208 -1.95 22.06 -6.94
CA VAL A 208 -2.73 22.22 -5.69
C VAL A 208 -2.51 21.09 -4.70
N THR A 209 -2.20 19.88 -5.18
CA THR A 209 -1.99 18.72 -4.32
C THR A 209 -0.56 18.64 -3.79
N ASP A 210 -0.42 18.04 -2.61
CA ASP A 210 0.90 17.79 -2.02
C ASP A 210 1.74 16.84 -2.90
N GLN A 211 1.11 15.79 -3.41
CA GLN A 211 1.72 14.80 -4.32
C GLN A 211 2.29 15.45 -5.58
N ALA A 212 1.49 16.29 -6.24
CA ALA A 212 1.92 16.97 -7.45
C ALA A 212 3.07 17.95 -7.19
N ARG A 213 3.02 18.70 -6.09
CA ARG A 213 4.10 19.61 -5.68
C ARG A 213 5.39 18.86 -5.37
N ALA A 214 5.31 17.75 -4.63
CA ALA A 214 6.46 16.90 -4.30
C ALA A 214 7.11 16.28 -5.55
N ARG A 215 6.29 15.85 -6.52
CA ARG A 215 6.79 15.38 -7.82
C ARG A 215 7.52 16.48 -8.57
N ARG A 216 6.94 17.68 -8.67
CA ARG A 216 7.56 18.81 -9.36
C ARG A 216 8.89 19.22 -8.73
N SER A 217 9.04 19.06 -7.40
CA SER A 217 10.31 19.32 -6.72
C SER A 217 11.35 18.19 -6.86
N GLY A 218 11.05 17.11 -7.58
CA GLY A 218 11.97 15.98 -7.79
C GLY A 218 11.99 14.94 -6.68
N PHE A 219 11.10 15.05 -5.68
CA PHE A 219 11.00 14.12 -4.55
C PHE A 219 9.58 13.54 -4.44
N PRO A 220 9.09 12.84 -5.49
CA PRO A 220 7.78 12.21 -5.40
C PRO A 220 7.80 11.14 -4.30
N PHE A 221 6.64 10.88 -3.68
CA PHE A 221 6.49 9.86 -2.64
C PHE A 221 5.31 8.93 -2.95
N ASP A 222 5.29 7.76 -2.30
CA ASP A 222 4.17 6.82 -2.38
C ASP A 222 3.08 7.19 -1.35
N PRO A 223 1.92 7.70 -1.79
CA PRO A 223 0.86 8.11 -0.88
C PRO A 223 0.16 6.94 -0.19
N GLU A 224 0.16 5.74 -0.79
CA GLU A 224 -0.43 4.57 -0.17
C GLU A 224 0.45 4.07 0.99
N ARG A 225 1.78 4.17 0.86
CA ARG A 225 2.69 3.84 1.97
C ARG A 225 2.68 4.91 3.04
N LEU A 226 2.59 6.18 2.68
CA LEU A 226 2.42 7.26 3.66
C LEU A 226 1.16 7.06 4.52
N ALA A 227 0.02 6.72 3.90
CA ALA A 227 -1.21 6.45 4.64
C ALA A 227 -1.07 5.26 5.64
N ARG A 228 -0.28 4.24 5.30
CA ARG A 228 0.03 3.14 6.23
C ARG A 228 0.90 3.60 7.39
N PHE A 229 1.89 4.43 7.11
CA PHE A 229 2.75 5.02 8.13
C PHE A 229 1.96 5.90 9.10
N GLU A 230 1.04 6.72 8.60
CA GLU A 230 0.14 7.52 9.44
C GLU A 230 -0.73 6.66 10.37
N ARG A 231 -1.17 5.48 9.91
CA ARG A 231 -1.94 4.54 10.74
C ARG A 231 -1.07 3.91 11.83
N LEU A 232 0.12 3.42 11.48
CA LEU A 232 1.06 2.88 12.46
C LEU A 232 1.44 3.95 13.50
N HIS A 233 1.74 5.16 13.04
CA HIS A 233 2.04 6.31 13.89
C HIS A 233 0.90 6.61 14.88
N ARG A 234 -0.35 6.65 14.39
CA ARG A 234 -1.51 6.89 15.24
C ARG A 234 -1.66 5.82 16.33
N GLU A 235 -1.52 4.54 15.96
CA GLU A 235 -1.63 3.43 16.92
C GLU A 235 -0.50 3.47 17.96
N LEU A 236 0.73 3.75 17.53
CA LEU A 236 1.87 3.85 18.44
C LEU A 236 1.70 5.03 19.42
N ARG A 237 1.11 6.14 19.00
CA ARG A 237 0.79 7.27 19.87
C ARG A 237 -0.36 6.98 20.84
N SER A 238 -1.30 6.10 20.49
CA SER A 238 -2.38 5.69 21.39
C SER A 238 -2.00 4.55 22.32
N THR A 239 -0.89 3.86 22.07
CA THR A 239 -0.40 2.77 22.91
C THR A 239 0.28 3.33 24.15
N ALA A 240 -0.05 2.77 25.33
CA ALA A 240 0.60 3.17 26.58
C ALA A 240 2.12 2.91 26.50
N PRO A 241 2.97 3.88 26.91
CA PRO A 241 4.42 3.70 26.92
C PRO A 241 4.83 2.45 27.72
N VAL A 242 5.67 1.61 27.12
CA VAL A 242 6.35 0.53 27.81
C VAL A 242 7.83 0.84 27.79
N ILE A 243 8.44 0.88 28.98
CA ILE A 243 9.86 1.21 29.14
C ILE A 243 10.56 -0.06 29.61
N ARG A 244 11.62 -0.46 28.91
CA ARG A 244 12.47 -1.60 29.29
C ARG A 244 13.92 -1.15 29.32
N PRO A 245 14.43 -0.59 30.43
CA PRO A 245 15.81 -0.13 30.51
C PRO A 245 16.80 -1.27 30.25
N THR A 246 17.92 -0.96 29.60
CA THR A 246 19.01 -1.90 29.37
C THR A 246 19.57 -2.36 30.71
N ALA A 247 19.63 -3.68 30.93
CA ALA A 247 20.32 -4.23 32.10
C ALA A 247 21.84 -4.05 31.99
N GLU A 248 22.50 -3.81 33.13
CA GLU A 248 23.96 -3.84 33.20
C GLU A 248 24.47 -5.26 32.87
N ARG A 249 25.45 -5.33 31.96
CA ARG A 249 26.01 -6.60 31.47
C ARG A 249 27.52 -6.55 31.47
N THR A 250 28.14 -7.71 31.69
CA THR A 250 29.57 -7.90 31.47
C THR A 250 29.92 -7.74 29.98
N PRO A 251 31.20 -7.53 29.62
CA PRO A 251 31.62 -7.54 28.21
C PRO A 251 31.21 -8.83 27.48
N GLN A 252 31.27 -9.98 28.15
CA GLN A 252 30.84 -11.28 27.61
C GLN A 252 29.33 -11.30 27.37
N GLY A 253 28.53 -10.78 28.31
CA GLY A 253 27.08 -10.63 28.17
C GLY A 253 26.67 -9.78 26.97
N ARG A 254 27.33 -8.63 26.80
CA ARG A 254 27.12 -7.76 25.62
C ARG A 254 27.49 -8.47 24.32
N SER A 255 28.61 -9.18 24.30
CA SER A 255 29.05 -9.96 23.13
C SER A 255 28.07 -11.08 22.79
N SER A 256 27.53 -11.77 23.80
CA SER A 256 26.53 -12.84 23.62
C SER A 256 25.21 -12.30 23.07
N LEU A 257 24.72 -11.17 23.59
CA LEU A 257 23.51 -10.50 23.08
C LEU A 257 23.68 -10.11 21.60
N ALA A 258 24.77 -9.43 21.26
CA ALA A 258 25.06 -9.01 19.90
C ALA A 258 25.23 -10.22 18.94
N PHE A 259 25.82 -11.31 19.42
CA PHE A 259 25.92 -12.55 18.67
C PHE A 259 24.55 -13.13 18.32
N PHE A 260 23.67 -13.31 19.31
CA PHE A 260 22.35 -13.90 19.05
C PHE A 260 21.43 -12.96 18.26
N GLU A 261 21.57 -11.64 18.42
CA GLU A 261 20.89 -10.68 17.55
C GLU A 261 21.30 -10.88 16.07
N ALA A 262 22.60 -10.96 15.80
CA ALA A 262 23.10 -11.20 14.45
C ALA A 262 22.68 -12.57 13.91
N TYR A 263 22.80 -13.62 14.73
CA TYR A 263 22.41 -14.98 14.40
C TYR A 263 20.94 -15.06 13.96
N PHE A 264 20.02 -14.66 14.83
CA PHE A 264 18.58 -14.76 14.53
C PHE A 264 18.15 -13.81 13.41
N SER A 265 18.76 -12.62 13.32
CA SER A 265 18.47 -11.69 12.23
C SER A 265 18.85 -12.27 10.87
N ASN A 266 19.95 -13.03 10.75
CA ASN A 266 20.32 -13.68 9.49
C ASN A 266 19.49 -14.95 9.23
N PHE A 267 19.16 -15.71 10.29
CA PHE A 267 18.30 -16.90 10.18
C PHE A 267 16.94 -16.56 9.55
N ILE A 268 16.31 -15.45 9.95
CA ILE A 268 15.00 -15.03 9.41
C ILE A 268 15.01 -14.86 7.89
N GLU A 269 16.14 -14.41 7.34
CA GLU A 269 16.34 -14.17 5.90
C GLU A 269 16.81 -15.42 5.15
N GLY A 270 16.92 -16.58 5.82
CA GLY A 270 17.31 -17.86 5.21
C GLY A 270 18.80 -18.19 5.29
N THR A 271 19.60 -17.40 6.02
CA THR A 271 20.99 -17.74 6.32
C THR A 271 21.04 -18.63 7.56
N GLU A 272 20.95 -19.94 7.34
CA GLU A 272 20.88 -20.93 8.41
C GLU A 272 22.25 -21.54 8.67
N PHE A 273 22.70 -21.47 9.93
CA PHE A 273 23.91 -22.09 10.45
C PHE A 273 23.61 -22.68 11.82
N GLU A 274 24.34 -23.73 12.19
CA GLU A 274 24.37 -24.17 13.58
C GLU A 274 24.97 -23.07 14.47
N VAL A 275 24.52 -22.98 15.73
CA VAL A 275 24.98 -21.93 16.65
C VAL A 275 26.51 -21.98 16.83
N SER A 276 27.09 -23.19 16.92
CA SER A 276 28.53 -23.39 17.02
C SER A 276 29.29 -22.93 15.77
N GLU A 277 28.73 -23.19 14.58
CA GLU A 277 29.32 -22.76 13.30
C GLU A 277 29.28 -21.23 13.16
N ALA A 278 28.13 -20.62 13.46
CA ALA A 278 28.00 -19.16 13.50
C ALA A 278 28.97 -18.52 14.52
N ALA A 279 29.18 -19.16 15.67
CA ALA A 279 30.14 -18.71 16.67
C ALA A 279 31.59 -18.80 16.16
N ASP A 280 31.94 -19.86 15.44
CA ASP A 280 33.26 -20.00 14.81
C ASP A 280 33.48 -18.95 13.70
N ILE A 281 32.46 -18.62 12.92
CA ILE A 281 32.48 -17.52 11.94
C ILE A 281 32.78 -16.19 12.63
N VAL A 282 32.06 -15.87 13.70
CA VAL A 282 32.14 -14.56 14.36
C VAL A 282 33.40 -14.42 15.22
N PHE A 283 33.70 -15.41 16.06
CA PHE A 283 34.74 -15.30 17.09
C PHE A 283 36.09 -15.89 16.66
N ARG A 284 36.12 -16.79 15.68
CA ARG A 284 37.34 -17.42 15.17
C ARG A 284 37.63 -17.09 13.71
N ASN A 285 36.74 -16.34 13.05
CA ASN A 285 36.86 -15.94 11.66
C ASN A 285 37.00 -17.15 10.70
N VAL A 286 36.34 -18.26 11.05
CA VAL A 286 36.29 -19.49 10.24
C VAL A 286 35.21 -19.30 9.17
N ILE A 287 35.60 -19.23 7.90
CA ILE A 287 34.67 -19.06 6.78
C ILE A 287 34.45 -20.41 6.08
N PRO A 288 33.23 -20.96 6.09
CA PRO A 288 32.87 -22.16 5.34
C PRO A 288 33.14 -21.99 3.84
N ARG A 289 33.72 -23.02 3.20
CA ARG A 289 34.12 -22.97 1.79
C ARG A 289 32.94 -23.01 0.83
N ASP A 290 31.87 -23.68 1.23
CA ASP A 290 30.66 -23.92 0.47
C ASP A 290 29.71 -22.72 0.48
N ARG A 291 29.70 -21.92 1.56
CA ARG A 291 28.79 -20.78 1.75
C ARG A 291 29.47 -19.51 2.29
N PRO A 292 30.55 -19.00 1.66
CA PRO A 292 31.33 -17.89 2.20
C PRO A 292 30.54 -16.57 2.30
N SER A 293 29.63 -16.29 1.36
CA SER A 293 28.80 -15.07 1.41
C SER A 293 27.84 -15.06 2.59
N ASP A 294 27.25 -16.20 2.93
CA ASP A 294 26.34 -16.34 4.07
C ASP A 294 27.09 -16.13 5.40
N ALA A 295 28.31 -16.66 5.52
CA ALA A 295 29.14 -16.43 6.69
C ALA A 295 29.51 -14.94 6.84
N HIS A 296 29.80 -14.26 5.72
CA HIS A 296 30.02 -12.82 5.73
C HIS A 296 28.78 -12.02 6.11
N ASP A 297 27.57 -12.47 5.75
CA ASP A 297 26.33 -11.80 6.13
C ASP A 297 26.14 -11.80 7.67
N VAL A 298 26.39 -12.95 8.32
CA VAL A 298 26.38 -13.08 9.78
C VAL A 298 27.44 -12.17 10.42
N LEU A 299 28.67 -12.24 9.91
CA LEU A 299 29.79 -11.44 10.42
C LEU A 299 29.57 -9.93 10.25
N GLY A 300 29.05 -9.49 9.10
CA GLY A 300 28.75 -8.09 8.80
C GLY A 300 27.65 -7.54 9.71
N THR A 301 26.60 -8.34 9.94
CA THR A 301 25.54 -8.00 10.90
C THR A 301 26.10 -7.84 12.30
N TRP A 302 26.89 -8.83 12.76
CA TRP A 302 27.49 -8.81 14.10
C TRP A 302 28.40 -7.60 14.32
N ARG A 303 29.26 -7.26 13.34
CA ARG A 303 30.14 -6.08 13.42
C ARG A 303 29.39 -4.78 13.64
N LEU A 304 28.22 -4.62 13.04
CA LEU A 304 27.36 -3.44 13.26
C LEU A 304 26.72 -3.47 14.66
N VAL A 305 26.05 -4.57 15.03
CA VAL A 305 25.25 -4.60 16.26
C VAL A 305 26.09 -4.74 17.54
N SER A 306 27.35 -5.17 17.42
CA SER A 306 28.31 -5.25 18.52
C SER A 306 29.00 -3.92 18.82
N ASP A 307 28.95 -2.94 17.92
CA ASP A 307 29.51 -1.60 18.13
C ASP A 307 28.49 -0.67 18.83
N PRO A 308 28.68 -0.35 20.12
CA PRO A 308 27.76 0.52 20.85
C PRO A 308 27.78 1.97 20.35
N VAL A 309 28.91 2.44 19.81
CA VAL A 309 29.03 3.81 19.27
C VAL A 309 28.28 3.93 17.97
N GLU A 310 28.37 2.92 17.10
CA GLU A 310 27.57 2.88 15.87
C GLU A 310 26.08 2.73 16.17
N MET A 311 25.69 1.83 17.09
CA MET A 311 24.29 1.60 17.45
C MET A 311 23.64 2.77 18.20
N ALA A 312 24.40 3.65 18.83
CA ALA A 312 23.88 4.86 19.47
C ALA A 312 23.50 5.99 18.47
N LYS A 313 23.78 5.82 17.17
CA LYS A 313 23.46 6.82 16.14
C LYS A 313 22.03 6.65 15.62
N THR A 314 21.25 7.72 15.69
CA THR A 314 19.89 7.84 15.14
C THR A 314 19.78 9.07 14.24
N PRO A 315 18.99 9.03 13.14
CA PRO A 315 18.90 10.16 12.22
C PRO A 315 18.02 11.28 12.77
N ARG A 316 18.35 12.53 12.41
CA ARG A 316 17.56 13.73 12.77
C ARG A 316 16.78 14.30 11.60
N ASP A 317 17.37 14.24 10.41
CA ASP A 317 16.82 14.71 9.15
C ASP A 317 17.02 13.69 8.02
N ALA A 318 16.43 13.96 6.85
CA ALA A 318 16.45 13.03 5.73
C ALA A 318 17.87 12.79 5.16
N PRO A 319 18.73 13.81 4.96
CA PRO A 319 20.12 13.58 4.57
C PRO A 319 20.88 12.66 5.52
N GLU A 320 20.82 12.91 6.83
CA GLU A 320 21.47 12.06 7.83
C GLU A 320 20.89 10.64 7.82
N PHE A 321 19.58 10.51 7.64
CA PHE A 321 18.92 9.21 7.52
C PHE A 321 19.43 8.42 6.31
N PHE A 322 19.54 9.06 5.15
CA PHE A 322 20.01 8.39 3.93
C PHE A 322 21.47 7.96 4.08
N ASP A 323 22.33 8.83 4.60
CA ASP A 323 23.75 8.53 4.78
C ASP A 323 23.95 7.40 5.81
N LEU A 324 23.24 7.45 6.94
CA LEU A 324 23.31 6.41 7.96
C LEU A 324 22.83 5.07 7.41
N LEU A 325 21.69 5.07 6.72
CA LEU A 325 21.08 3.87 6.17
C LEU A 325 21.96 3.25 5.08
N LYS A 326 22.48 4.06 4.16
CA LYS A 326 23.40 3.63 3.08
C LYS A 326 24.72 3.10 3.64
N ARG A 327 25.34 3.78 4.63
CA ARG A 327 26.59 3.31 5.26
C ARG A 327 26.42 1.99 6.00
N ARG A 328 25.39 1.86 6.83
CA ARG A 328 25.11 0.61 7.55
C ARG A 328 24.79 -0.52 6.58
N HIS A 329 23.99 -0.25 5.54
CA HIS A 329 23.70 -1.24 4.51
C HIS A 329 24.95 -1.65 3.71
N ALA A 330 25.85 -0.71 3.37
CA ALA A 330 27.11 -1.02 2.70
C ALA A 330 27.98 -1.98 3.53
N ALA A 331 28.10 -1.74 4.84
CA ALA A 331 28.82 -2.62 5.75
C ALA A 331 28.14 -4.00 5.90
N LEU A 332 26.81 -4.02 6.01
CA LEU A 332 26.00 -5.23 6.12
C LEU A 332 26.16 -6.14 4.89
N MET A 333 26.08 -5.55 3.69
CA MET A 333 26.04 -6.28 2.42
C MET A 333 27.40 -6.34 1.70
N ALA A 334 28.51 -6.02 2.38
CA ALA A 334 29.84 -5.88 1.76
C ALA A 334 30.31 -7.09 0.95
N ALA A 335 29.85 -8.30 1.30
CA ALA A 335 30.19 -9.55 0.61
C ALA A 335 29.25 -9.90 -0.57
N ARG A 336 28.31 -9.02 -0.90
CA ARG A 336 27.31 -9.17 -1.97
C ARG A 336 27.41 -8.01 -2.97
N PRO A 337 28.55 -7.85 -3.68
CA PRO A 337 28.76 -6.72 -4.60
C PRO A 337 27.72 -6.68 -5.74
N ASP A 338 27.17 -7.83 -6.11
CA ASP A 338 26.08 -7.96 -7.09
C ASP A 338 24.75 -7.36 -6.62
N LYS A 339 24.62 -7.01 -5.33
CA LYS A 339 23.43 -6.36 -4.74
C LYS A 339 23.57 -4.85 -4.54
N ASN A 340 24.65 -4.25 -5.06
CA ASN A 340 24.97 -2.82 -4.93
C ASN A 340 24.93 -2.30 -3.48
N PRO A 341 25.83 -2.77 -2.59
CA PRO A 341 25.84 -2.38 -1.18
C PRO A 341 25.90 -0.87 -0.96
N GLY A 342 24.86 -0.32 -0.33
CA GLY A 342 24.80 1.09 0.07
C GLY A 342 24.18 2.01 -0.98
N ALA A 343 23.69 1.46 -2.09
CA ALA A 343 22.94 2.20 -3.09
C ALA A 343 21.45 1.85 -3.01
N PHE A 344 20.58 2.86 -3.09
CA PHE A 344 19.15 2.62 -3.24
C PHE A 344 18.87 1.92 -4.57
N LYS A 345 17.82 1.09 -4.57
CA LYS A 345 17.39 0.31 -5.72
C LYS A 345 17.09 1.22 -6.91
N GLN A 346 17.40 0.73 -8.11
CA GLN A 346 17.07 1.38 -9.39
C GLN A 346 15.92 0.66 -10.12
N GLU A 347 15.54 -0.52 -9.64
CA GLU A 347 14.47 -1.34 -10.17
C GLU A 347 13.45 -1.68 -9.09
N ALA A 348 12.19 -1.85 -9.49
CA ALA A 348 11.13 -2.23 -8.57
C ALA A 348 11.37 -3.64 -7.99
N ASN A 349 11.21 -3.78 -6.68
CA ASN A 349 11.37 -5.05 -5.97
C ASN A 349 10.04 -5.50 -5.34
N ARG A 350 9.94 -6.81 -5.10
CA ARG A 350 8.78 -7.46 -4.50
C ARG A 350 9.21 -8.59 -3.58
N ALA A 351 8.41 -8.88 -2.57
CA ALA A 351 8.54 -10.09 -1.74
C ALA A 351 7.19 -10.80 -1.68
N GLY A 352 7.13 -12.05 -2.16
CA GLY A 352 5.87 -12.77 -2.34
C GLY A 352 4.90 -12.01 -3.25
N GLN A 353 3.74 -11.64 -2.71
CA GLN A 353 2.71 -10.86 -3.42
C GLN A 353 2.78 -9.36 -3.16
N THR A 354 3.73 -8.90 -2.33
CA THR A 354 3.87 -7.49 -1.96
C THR A 354 4.87 -6.81 -2.89
N THR A 355 4.38 -5.82 -3.64
CA THR A 355 5.24 -4.85 -4.36
C THR A 355 5.53 -3.67 -3.44
N PHE A 356 6.80 -3.30 -3.32
CA PHE A 356 7.24 -2.18 -2.48
C PHE A 356 7.30 -0.87 -3.26
N VAL A 357 7.71 0.21 -2.59
CA VAL A 357 7.80 1.56 -3.15
C VAL A 357 8.64 1.58 -4.42
N ASP A 358 8.19 2.26 -5.46
CA ASP A 358 8.95 2.39 -6.71
C ASP A 358 10.29 3.13 -6.48
N PRO A 359 11.39 2.77 -7.17
CA PRO A 359 12.69 3.43 -7.06
C PRO A 359 12.62 4.95 -7.05
N ALA A 360 11.83 5.56 -7.94
CA ALA A 360 11.71 7.01 -8.06
C ALA A 360 11.07 7.67 -6.82
N HIS A 361 10.34 6.89 -6.01
CA HIS A 361 9.62 7.35 -4.82
C HIS A 361 10.33 7.05 -3.51
N VAL A 362 11.46 6.32 -3.52
CA VAL A 362 12.15 5.87 -2.28
C VAL A 362 12.52 7.05 -1.39
N GLU A 363 13.24 8.04 -1.92
CA GLU A 363 13.74 9.16 -1.12
C GLU A 363 12.61 10.05 -0.60
N GLY A 364 11.64 10.39 -1.46
CA GLY A 364 10.46 11.15 -1.04
C GLY A 364 9.66 10.42 0.04
N THR A 365 9.46 9.10 -0.12
CA THR A 365 8.68 8.31 0.85
C THR A 365 9.39 8.17 2.19
N LEU A 366 10.71 7.94 2.20
CA LEU A 366 11.51 7.92 3.43
C LEU A 366 11.49 9.29 4.13
N THR A 367 11.59 10.38 3.37
CA THR A 367 11.54 11.75 3.91
C THR A 367 10.22 12.01 4.63
N ARG A 368 9.08 11.75 3.96
CA ARG A 368 7.75 11.93 4.57
C ARG A 368 7.53 10.99 5.75
N GLY A 369 8.03 9.76 5.66
CA GLY A 369 8.02 8.80 6.76
C GLY A 369 8.81 9.30 7.99
N LEU A 370 9.96 9.96 7.77
CA LEU A 370 10.81 10.49 8.84
C LEU A 370 10.14 11.64 9.60
N GLU A 371 9.33 12.47 8.94
CA GLU A 371 8.57 13.55 9.60
C GLU A 371 7.62 13.00 10.68
N LEU A 372 6.90 11.92 10.37
CA LEU A 372 6.03 11.23 11.33
C LEU A 372 6.86 10.60 12.46
N TYR A 373 7.96 9.92 12.12
CA TYR A 373 8.91 9.34 13.08
C TYR A 373 9.41 10.36 14.11
N ASN A 374 9.79 11.56 13.66
CA ASN A 374 10.34 12.62 14.52
C ASN A 374 9.34 13.12 15.58
N SER A 375 8.04 12.88 15.38
CA SER A 375 6.99 13.25 16.34
C SER A 375 6.63 12.14 17.34
N LEU A 376 7.26 10.96 17.26
CA LEU A 376 7.08 9.88 18.23
C LEU A 376 7.94 10.15 19.47
N GLU A 377 7.39 9.88 20.65
CA GLU A 377 8.01 10.26 21.94
C GLU A 377 8.74 9.11 22.62
N THR A 378 8.24 7.87 22.49
CA THR A 378 8.79 6.71 23.21
C THR A 378 9.83 5.97 22.37
N PRO A 379 10.93 5.45 22.97
CA PRO A 379 11.94 4.68 22.24
C PRO A 379 11.37 3.46 21.54
N PHE A 380 10.47 2.71 22.21
CA PHE A 380 9.80 1.57 21.59
C PHE A 380 8.96 1.96 20.35
N ALA A 381 8.19 3.07 20.41
CA ALA A 381 7.44 3.53 19.24
C ALA A 381 8.37 3.92 18.08
N LYS A 382 9.45 4.65 18.37
CA LYS A 382 10.47 5.01 17.38
C LYS A 382 11.09 3.77 16.73
N ALA A 383 11.45 2.77 17.53
CA ALA A 383 12.03 1.53 17.05
C ALA A 383 11.09 0.77 16.11
N VAL A 384 9.84 0.53 16.55
CA VAL A 384 8.82 -0.17 15.74
C VAL A 384 8.55 0.57 14.43
N TYR A 385 8.39 1.89 14.50
CA TYR A 385 8.12 2.71 13.33
C TYR A 385 9.30 2.73 12.35
N MET A 386 10.52 2.95 12.83
CA MET A 386 11.74 2.97 12.00
C MET A 386 11.94 1.62 11.30
N MET A 387 11.75 0.51 12.01
CA MET A 387 11.81 -0.83 11.45
C MET A 387 10.83 -1.01 10.29
N PHE A 388 9.56 -0.62 10.51
CA PHE A 388 8.52 -0.76 9.51
C PHE A 388 8.73 0.18 8.32
N LEU A 389 9.14 1.43 8.56
CA LEU A 389 9.45 2.41 7.51
C LEU A 389 10.49 1.84 6.53
N VAL A 390 11.62 1.35 7.04
CA VAL A 390 12.69 0.79 6.20
C VAL A 390 12.21 -0.48 5.49
N SER A 391 11.50 -1.37 6.19
CA SER A 391 11.04 -2.65 5.64
C SER A 391 9.97 -2.50 4.57
N GLU A 392 9.04 -1.55 4.72
CA GLU A 392 7.92 -1.30 3.81
C GLU A 392 8.33 -0.44 2.60
N VAL A 393 9.26 0.52 2.76
CA VAL A 393 9.86 1.19 1.61
C VAL A 393 10.72 0.23 0.80
N HIS A 394 11.44 -0.66 1.50
CA HIS A 394 12.33 -1.65 0.91
C HIS A 394 13.36 -0.99 -0.03
N PRO A 395 14.17 -0.04 0.47
CA PRO A 395 14.95 0.88 -0.35
C PRO A 395 16.13 0.23 -1.08
N PHE A 396 16.56 -0.97 -0.71
CA PHE A 396 17.70 -1.66 -1.30
C PHE A 396 17.27 -2.88 -2.12
N THR A 397 18.17 -3.39 -2.96
CA THR A 397 17.94 -4.62 -3.74
C THR A 397 17.73 -5.84 -2.84
N ASP A 398 18.47 -5.92 -1.73
CA ASP A 398 18.42 -7.00 -0.74
C ASP A 398 18.83 -6.45 0.64
N GLY A 399 18.73 -7.23 1.72
CA GLY A 399 19.19 -6.84 3.05
C GLY A 399 18.22 -5.95 3.84
N ASN A 400 17.06 -5.59 3.26
CA ASN A 400 16.08 -4.67 3.85
C ASN A 400 15.56 -5.11 5.23
N GLY A 401 15.28 -6.41 5.41
CA GLY A 401 14.81 -6.94 6.70
C GLY A 401 15.88 -6.83 7.80
N ARG A 402 17.13 -7.20 7.47
CA ARG A 402 18.29 -7.10 8.38
C ARG A 402 18.57 -5.64 8.76
N ILE A 403 18.66 -4.74 7.79
CA ILE A 403 18.91 -3.33 8.08
C ILE A 403 17.75 -2.69 8.83
N GLY A 404 16.49 -3.06 8.55
CA GLY A 404 15.33 -2.61 9.31
C GLY A 404 15.42 -2.98 10.80
N ARG A 405 15.84 -4.21 11.12
CA ARG A 405 16.06 -4.64 12.51
C ARG A 405 17.26 -3.96 13.18
N ILE A 406 18.34 -3.70 12.43
CA ILE A 406 19.48 -2.93 12.94
C ILE A 406 19.05 -1.49 13.28
N MET A 407 18.30 -0.84 12.39
CA MET A 407 17.77 0.51 12.63
C MET A 407 16.79 0.54 13.81
N MET A 408 15.94 -0.49 13.96
CA MET A 408 15.07 -0.68 15.12
C MET A 408 15.86 -0.67 16.44
N ASN A 409 16.90 -1.50 16.52
CA ASN A 409 17.68 -1.65 17.75
C ASN A 409 18.59 -0.46 18.01
N ALA A 410 18.97 0.31 16.98
CA ALA A 410 19.71 1.55 17.17
C ALA A 410 18.89 2.59 17.95
N GLU A 411 17.57 2.69 17.69
CA GLU A 411 16.68 3.56 18.47
C GLU A 411 16.63 3.19 19.95
N LEU A 412 16.60 1.88 20.24
CA LEU A 412 16.55 1.36 21.61
C LEU A 412 17.89 1.57 22.32
N VAL A 413 19.01 1.25 21.65
CA VAL A 413 20.36 1.43 22.21
C VAL A 413 20.65 2.91 22.49
N ALA A 414 20.28 3.82 21.59
CA ALA A 414 20.47 5.26 21.79
C ALA A 414 19.68 5.81 22.98
N ALA A 415 18.54 5.19 23.30
CA ALA A 415 17.70 5.55 24.45
C ALA A 415 18.04 4.78 25.74
N GLY A 416 19.02 3.87 25.71
CA GLY A 416 19.33 3.01 26.86
C GLY A 416 18.24 1.97 27.16
N GLU A 417 17.44 1.59 26.17
CA GLU A 417 16.42 0.53 26.27
C GLU A 417 16.89 -0.80 25.68
N GLU A 418 16.30 -1.88 26.20
CA GLU A 418 16.60 -3.24 25.81
C GLU A 418 16.23 -3.50 24.34
N ARG A 419 17.06 -4.29 23.66
CA ARG A 419 16.90 -4.58 22.23
C ARG A 419 15.69 -5.48 21.96
N VAL A 420 15.26 -5.52 20.71
CA VAL A 420 14.29 -6.48 20.19
C VAL A 420 15.02 -7.51 19.33
N ILE A 421 14.87 -8.79 19.68
CA ILE A 421 15.39 -9.92 18.90
C ILE A 421 14.21 -10.83 18.57
N ILE A 422 14.11 -11.20 17.30
CA ILE A 422 13.08 -12.12 16.80
C ILE A 422 13.74 -13.50 16.65
N PRO A 423 13.54 -14.44 17.58
CA PRO A 423 14.12 -15.78 17.46
C PRO A 423 13.42 -16.60 16.38
N THR A 424 14.04 -17.70 15.95
CA THR A 424 13.57 -18.57 14.86
C THR A 424 12.10 -18.97 14.99
N ILE A 425 11.70 -19.45 16.17
CA ILE A 425 10.32 -19.86 16.46
C ILE A 425 9.31 -18.72 16.27
N PHE A 426 9.74 -17.46 16.42
CA PHE A 426 8.88 -16.29 16.40
C PHE A 426 8.80 -15.61 15.03
N ARG A 427 9.49 -16.18 14.03
CA ARG A 427 9.52 -15.69 12.65
C ARG A 427 8.11 -15.57 12.05
N SER A 428 7.25 -16.58 12.24
CA SER A 428 5.87 -16.56 11.72
C SER A 428 5.05 -15.40 12.29
N ASN A 429 5.14 -15.14 13.60
CA ASN A 429 4.43 -14.03 14.25
C ASN A 429 4.90 -12.67 13.74
N TYR A 430 6.21 -12.50 13.57
CA TYR A 430 6.81 -11.28 13.04
C TYR A 430 6.39 -11.01 11.59
N LEU A 431 6.55 -12.01 10.70
CA LEU A 431 6.18 -11.87 9.28
C LEU A 431 4.67 -11.69 9.09
N ALA A 432 3.84 -12.37 9.90
CA ALA A 432 2.40 -12.15 9.90
C ALA A 432 2.05 -10.71 10.31
N GLY A 433 2.72 -10.16 11.33
CA GLY A 433 2.55 -8.77 11.74
C GLY A 433 2.85 -7.77 10.63
N LEU A 434 3.98 -7.94 9.93
CA LEU A 434 4.32 -7.13 8.76
C LEU A 434 3.25 -7.26 7.66
N LYS A 435 2.89 -8.49 7.29
CA LYS A 435 1.92 -8.75 6.21
C LYS A 435 0.54 -8.17 6.50
N VAL A 436 0.05 -8.27 7.74
CA VAL A 436 -1.24 -7.72 8.15
C VAL A 436 -1.22 -6.19 8.09
N LEU A 437 -0.11 -5.55 8.45
CA LEU A 437 0.02 -4.10 8.32
C LEU A 437 0.10 -3.66 6.84
N SER A 438 0.90 -4.33 6.01
CA SER A 438 1.05 -3.97 4.59
C SER A 438 -0.24 -4.21 3.77
N ASN A 439 -1.01 -5.27 4.08
CA ASN A 439 -2.15 -5.70 3.27
C ASN A 439 -3.52 -5.34 3.83
N SER A 440 -3.62 -5.09 5.13
CA SER A 440 -4.90 -4.84 5.81
C SER A 440 -4.87 -3.60 6.70
N ASP A 441 -3.81 -2.80 6.61
CA ASP A 441 -3.64 -1.53 7.32
C ASP A 441 -3.84 -1.63 8.85
N ASN A 442 -3.51 -2.80 9.43
CA ASN A 442 -3.70 -3.08 10.85
C ASN A 442 -2.34 -3.28 11.55
N PRO A 443 -1.91 -2.33 12.38
CA PRO A 443 -0.59 -2.35 13.02
C PRO A 443 -0.51 -3.22 14.29
N ASN A 444 -1.65 -3.64 14.86
CA ASN A 444 -1.69 -4.21 16.22
C ASN A 444 -0.88 -5.49 16.38
N THR A 445 -0.95 -6.38 15.38
CA THR A 445 -0.20 -7.64 15.42
C THR A 445 1.30 -7.39 15.44
N LEU A 446 1.79 -6.43 14.66
CA LEU A 446 3.21 -6.09 14.63
C LEU A 446 3.68 -5.51 15.96
N ILE A 447 2.96 -4.49 16.47
CA ILE A 447 3.30 -3.82 17.73
C ILE A 447 3.38 -4.84 18.88
N ARG A 448 2.35 -5.69 19.02
CA ARG A 448 2.30 -6.71 20.08
C ARG A 448 3.40 -7.76 19.97
N SER A 449 3.71 -8.20 18.75
CA SER A 449 4.79 -9.16 18.52
C SER A 449 6.14 -8.57 18.93
N LEU A 450 6.44 -7.33 18.52
CA LEU A 450 7.70 -6.68 18.87
C LEU A 450 7.80 -6.34 20.36
N ASP A 451 6.68 -5.99 21.00
CA ASP A 451 6.63 -5.75 22.45
C ASP A 451 6.95 -7.02 23.23
N PHE A 452 6.35 -8.15 22.83
CA PHE A 452 6.65 -9.45 23.42
C PHE A 452 8.10 -9.87 23.19
N ALA A 453 8.62 -9.65 21.98
CA ALA A 453 10.02 -9.93 21.68
C ALA A 453 10.98 -9.10 22.53
N GLN A 454 10.72 -7.79 22.73
CA GLN A 454 11.51 -6.96 23.64
C GLN A 454 11.44 -7.47 25.07
N LYS A 455 10.24 -7.85 25.54
CA LYS A 455 10.03 -8.42 26.87
C LYS A 455 10.84 -9.71 27.05
N TRP A 456 10.88 -10.56 26.02
CA TRP A 456 11.66 -11.78 26.04
C TRP A 456 13.16 -11.50 26.13
N VAL A 457 13.69 -10.58 25.33
CA VAL A 457 15.11 -10.17 25.42
C VAL A 457 15.44 -9.62 26.81
N ALA A 458 14.56 -8.80 27.40
CA ALA A 458 14.76 -8.23 28.73
C ALA A 458 14.78 -9.28 29.85
N ALA A 459 14.11 -10.43 29.65
CA ALA A 459 14.05 -11.51 30.63
C ALA A 459 15.25 -12.48 30.51
N VAL A 460 15.95 -12.52 29.37
CA VAL A 460 17.13 -13.35 29.19
C VAL A 460 18.32 -12.72 29.94
N PRO A 461 19.10 -13.48 30.73
CA PRO A 461 20.18 -12.92 31.54
C PRO A 461 21.41 -12.44 30.76
N TRP A 462 21.62 -12.94 29.53
CA TRP A 462 22.75 -12.61 28.64
C TRP A 462 24.11 -12.61 29.36
N VAL A 463 24.68 -13.81 29.50
CA VAL A 463 25.95 -14.06 30.23
C VAL A 463 27.06 -14.46 29.26
N ASP A 464 27.63 -15.65 29.34
CA ASP A 464 28.45 -16.19 28.25
C ASP A 464 27.58 -16.87 27.18
N LEU A 465 28.20 -17.18 26.04
CA LEU A 465 27.55 -17.78 24.89
C LEU A 465 26.85 -19.10 25.23
N GLY A 466 27.52 -19.99 25.96
CA GLY A 466 27.01 -21.34 26.25
C GLY A 466 25.88 -21.32 27.27
N ALA A 467 26.00 -20.53 28.33
CA ALA A 467 24.92 -20.37 29.30
C ALA A 467 23.70 -19.66 28.69
N THR A 468 23.93 -18.64 27.85
CA THR A 468 22.84 -17.99 27.12
C THR A 468 22.15 -18.95 26.17
N GLN A 469 22.90 -19.74 25.40
CA GLN A 469 22.33 -20.73 24.48
C GLN A 469 21.37 -21.69 25.19
N ARG A 470 21.76 -22.24 26.36
CA ARG A 470 20.89 -23.13 27.15
C ARG A 470 19.58 -22.47 27.57
N VAL A 471 19.62 -21.19 27.96
CA VAL A 471 18.41 -20.44 28.29
C VAL A 471 17.52 -20.27 27.04
N LEU A 472 18.12 -19.94 25.89
CA LEU A 472 17.38 -19.78 24.63
C LEU A 472 16.75 -21.11 24.16
N GLU A 473 17.44 -22.23 24.33
CA GLU A 473 16.90 -23.59 24.09
C GLU A 473 15.69 -23.86 24.99
N GLY A 474 15.78 -23.56 26.29
CA GLY A 474 14.66 -23.69 27.22
C GLY A 474 13.46 -22.78 26.89
N CYS A 475 13.70 -21.67 26.18
CA CYS A 475 12.65 -20.78 25.69
C CYS A 475 12.00 -21.26 24.38
N ASN A 476 12.51 -22.34 23.77
CA ASN A 476 12.19 -22.81 22.41
C ASN A 476 12.66 -21.89 21.28
N ALA A 477 13.66 -21.02 21.52
CA ALA A 477 14.01 -19.94 20.58
C ALA A 477 14.45 -20.44 19.19
N PHE A 478 15.07 -21.62 19.12
CA PHE A 478 15.64 -22.17 17.89
C PHE A 478 14.69 -23.08 17.10
N LEU A 479 13.50 -23.40 17.62
CA LEU A 479 12.58 -24.31 16.93
C LEU A 479 12.10 -23.73 15.60
N ASP A 480 11.99 -24.58 14.59
CA ASP A 480 11.38 -24.21 13.31
C ASP A 480 9.94 -23.74 13.55
N PRO A 481 9.53 -22.59 12.97
CA PRO A 481 8.21 -22.04 13.21
C PRO A 481 7.07 -22.92 12.68
N ALA A 482 7.25 -23.65 11.58
CA ALA A 482 6.20 -24.52 11.05
C ALA A 482 6.00 -25.74 11.95
N GLU A 483 7.10 -26.37 12.39
CA GLU A 483 7.04 -27.47 13.35
C GLU A 483 6.42 -27.02 14.69
N ALA A 484 6.80 -25.83 15.17
CA ALA A 484 6.26 -25.28 16.41
C ALA A 484 4.75 -24.98 16.30
N ASP A 485 4.29 -24.48 15.16
CA ASP A 485 2.87 -24.21 14.92
C ASP A 485 2.03 -25.48 14.88
N GLU A 486 2.50 -26.53 14.20
CA GLU A 486 1.84 -27.84 14.17
C GLU A 486 1.72 -28.47 15.57
N ARG A 487 2.75 -28.31 16.41
CA ARG A 487 2.82 -28.88 17.76
C ARG A 487 2.22 -27.97 18.84
N GLY A 488 1.77 -26.76 18.49
CA GLY A 488 1.28 -25.78 19.44
C GLY A 488 2.34 -25.25 20.41
N ILE A 489 3.62 -25.34 20.04
CA ILE A 489 4.75 -24.84 20.84
C ILE A 489 4.94 -23.35 20.55
N ARG A 490 5.26 -22.57 21.59
CA ARG A 490 5.43 -21.11 21.49
C ARG A 490 6.73 -20.70 22.17
N LEU A 491 7.23 -19.52 21.80
CA LEU A 491 8.31 -18.86 22.50
C LEU A 491 7.90 -18.61 23.96
N ARG A 492 8.74 -19.01 24.90
CA ARG A 492 8.50 -18.83 26.34
C ARG A 492 9.45 -17.77 26.90
N LEU A 493 9.02 -17.10 27.96
CA LEU A 493 9.96 -16.33 28.78
C LEU A 493 10.86 -17.30 29.55
N PRO A 494 12.14 -16.95 29.80
CA PRO A 494 13.01 -17.71 30.68
C PRO A 494 12.35 -17.95 32.03
N GLU A 495 12.50 -19.17 32.57
CA GLU A 495 12.12 -19.45 33.95
C GLU A 495 13.07 -18.66 34.87
N THR A 496 12.52 -17.85 35.78
CA THR A 496 13.31 -17.16 36.81
C THR A 496 13.95 -18.20 37.71
N PHE A 497 15.28 -18.32 37.64
CA PHE A 497 16.08 -19.09 38.60
C PHE A 497 16.31 -18.31 39.89
#